data_AF-A0AAP5AIL0-F1
#
_entry.id   AF-A0AAP5AIL0-F1
#
_cell.length_a   1.000
_cell.length_b   1.000
_cell.length_c   1.000
_cell.angle_alpha   90.00
_cell.angle_beta   90.00
_cell.angle_gamma   90.00
#
_symmetry.space_group_name_H-M   'P 1'
#
loop_
_entity.id
_entity.type
_entity.pdbx_description
1 polymer ?
#
loop_
_entity_poly.entity_id
_entity_poly.type
_entity_poly.pdbx_seq_one_letter_code
_entity_poly.pdbx_strand_id
1 'polypeptide(L)'
;MMLPTGLLTFLEKVLLKTEAGELAWLFDAEGDDVSVGTPEFSMTVRHDFNRNLEANQFMVFYRGGMDQQAHRFVTNDSAEGDYLLLQRLFNAAQATSTVFPF
;
A
#
# COMPACT_ATOMS: atom_id res chain seq x y z
N MET A 1 6.07 13.35 4.47
CA MET A 1 5.21 13.54 5.68
C MET A 1 5.19 12.24 6.45
N MET A 2 5.13 12.27 7.78
CA MET A 2 5.09 11.05 8.59
C MET A 2 3.67 10.48 8.68
N LEU A 3 3.55 9.17 8.60
CA LEU A 3 2.29 8.45 8.75
C LEU A 3 1.91 8.33 10.23
N PRO A 4 0.60 8.29 10.56
CA PRO A 4 0.17 8.07 11.94
C PRO A 4 0.61 6.69 12.45
N THR A 5 1.05 6.60 13.71
CA THR A 5 1.55 5.34 14.31
C THR A 5 0.55 4.18 14.22
N GLY A 6 -0.75 4.45 14.40
CA GLY A 6 -1.79 3.42 14.26
C GLY A 6 -1.87 2.85 12.85
N LEU A 7 -1.62 3.68 11.83
CA LEU A 7 -1.55 3.22 10.44
C LEU A 7 -0.27 2.41 10.19
N LEU A 8 0.88 2.83 10.73
CA LEU A 8 2.14 2.09 10.59
C LEU A 8 2.02 0.66 11.13
N THR A 9 1.52 0.50 12.36
CA THR A 9 1.30 -0.83 12.95
C THR A 9 0.32 -1.67 12.15
N PHE A 10 -0.67 -1.05 11.51
CA PHE A 10 -1.59 -1.74 10.60
C PHE A 10 -0.87 -2.19 9.32
N LEU A 11 -0.12 -1.30 8.66
CA LEU A 11 0.62 -1.59 7.43
C LEU A 11 1.66 -2.70 7.64
N GLU A 12 2.34 -2.74 8.78
CA GLU A 12 3.25 -3.83 9.13
C GLU A 12 2.54 -5.20 9.17
N LYS A 13 1.32 -5.25 9.73
CA LYS A 13 0.52 -6.48 9.74
C LYS A 13 0.05 -6.87 8.34
N VAL A 14 -0.35 -5.89 7.52
CA VAL A 14 -0.74 -6.13 6.13
C VAL A 14 0.45 -6.67 5.33
N LEU A 15 1.64 -6.10 5.52
CA LEU A 15 2.87 -6.57 4.90
C LEU A 15 3.16 -8.03 5.26
N LEU A 16 3.14 -8.38 6.55
CA LEU A 16 3.36 -9.76 6.99
C LEU A 16 2.37 -10.74 6.34
N LYS A 17 1.09 -10.38 6.28
CA LYS A 17 0.06 -11.20 5.62
C LYS A 17 0.24 -11.29 4.10
N THR A 18 0.71 -10.22 3.47
CA THR A 18 1.02 -10.18 2.04
C THR A 18 2.19 -11.11 1.72
N GLU A 19 3.27 -11.05 2.49
CA GLU A 19 4.44 -11.92 2.33
C GLU A 19 4.11 -13.38 2.61
N ALA A 20 3.15 -13.66 3.50
CA ALA A 20 2.63 -14.99 3.75
C ALA A 20 1.66 -15.50 2.65
N GLY A 21 1.29 -14.67 1.67
CA GLY A 21 0.31 -15.02 0.62
C GLY A 21 -1.13 -15.10 1.12
N GLU A 22 -1.45 -14.51 2.27
CA GLU A 22 -2.79 -14.54 2.88
C GLU A 22 -3.74 -13.47 2.32
N LEU A 23 -3.21 -12.52 1.54
CA LEU A 23 -3.97 -11.43 0.94
C LEU A 23 -3.96 -11.53 -0.58
N ALA A 24 -5.14 -11.48 -1.17
CA ALA A 24 -5.31 -11.41 -2.62
C ALA A 24 -5.31 -9.94 -3.07
N TRP A 25 -4.26 -9.57 -3.79
CA TRP A 25 -4.09 -8.23 -4.34
C TRP A 25 -4.60 -8.14 -5.78
N LEU A 26 -5.14 -6.97 -6.12
CA LEU A 26 -5.52 -6.55 -7.46
C LEU A 26 -4.58 -5.43 -7.90
N PHE A 27 -4.34 -5.35 -9.19
CA PHE A 27 -3.41 -4.41 -9.80
C PHE A 27 -4.14 -3.66 -10.90
N ASP A 28 -3.84 -2.37 -11.05
CA ASP A 28 -4.27 -1.65 -12.25
C ASP A 28 -3.40 -2.02 -13.46
N ALA A 29 -3.82 -1.59 -14.65
CA ALA A 29 -3.12 -1.93 -15.89
C ALA A 29 -1.75 -1.24 -16.00
N GLU A 30 -1.57 -0.10 -15.33
CA GLU A 30 -0.34 0.69 -15.37
C GLU A 30 0.68 0.21 -14.32
N GLY A 31 0.25 -0.56 -13.32
CA GLY A 31 1.10 -1.09 -12.26
C GLY A 31 1.42 -0.06 -11.17
N ASP A 32 0.68 1.05 -11.14
CA ASP A 32 0.86 2.14 -10.20
C ASP A 32 0.00 1.96 -8.95
N ASP A 33 -1.06 1.14 -9.03
CA ASP A 33 -1.96 0.81 -7.92
C ASP A 33 -1.96 -0.67 -7.57
N VAL A 34 -1.82 -0.96 -6.27
CA VAL A 34 -2.13 -2.28 -5.70
C VAL A 34 -3.28 -2.14 -4.69
N SER A 35 -4.31 -2.97 -4.83
CA SER A 35 -5.52 -2.91 -4.03
C SER A 35 -5.85 -4.24 -3.39
N VAL A 36 -6.28 -4.23 -2.13
CA VAL A 36 -6.77 -5.40 -1.41
C VAL A 36 -8.12 -5.07 -0.77
N GLY A 37 -9.04 -6.04 -0.82
CA GLY A 37 -10.33 -5.96 -0.16
C GLY A 37 -10.58 -7.18 0.71
N THR A 38 -10.94 -6.95 1.96
CA THR A 38 -11.38 -7.96 2.93
C THR A 38 -12.73 -7.53 3.52
N PRO A 39 -13.46 -8.41 4.24
CA PRO A 39 -14.65 -8.00 4.99
C PRO A 39 -14.39 -6.89 6.02
N GLU A 40 -13.17 -6.83 6.56
CA GLU A 40 -12.78 -5.90 7.62
C GLU A 40 -12.25 -4.56 7.09
N PHE A 41 -11.69 -4.51 5.88
CA PHE A 41 -11.19 -3.28 5.28
C PHE A 41 -10.99 -3.38 3.77
N SER A 42 -10.86 -2.23 3.12
CA SER A 42 -10.28 -2.10 1.78
C SER A 42 -9.13 -1.12 1.82
N MET A 43 -8.08 -1.42 1.07
CA MET A 43 -6.89 -0.58 1.00
C MET A 43 -6.29 -0.59 -0.40
N THR A 44 -5.92 0.61 -0.88
CA THR A 44 -5.13 0.80 -2.10
C THR A 44 -3.84 1.50 -1.73
N VAL A 45 -2.71 0.96 -2.18
CA VAL A 45 -1.41 1.62 -2.15
C VAL A 45 -1.08 2.05 -3.57
N ARG A 46 -0.87 3.36 -3.76
CA ARG A 46 -0.52 3.97 -5.03
C ARG A 46 0.90 4.48 -4.99
N HIS A 47 1.68 4.17 -6.02
CA HIS A 47 2.95 4.82 -6.30
C HIS A 47 2.74 5.97 -7.30
N ASP A 48 3.41 7.09 -7.09
CA ASP A 48 3.34 8.24 -8.00
C ASP A 48 4.61 9.10 -7.91
N PHE A 49 4.94 9.83 -8.97
CA PHE A 49 5.98 10.85 -8.96
C PHE A 49 5.38 12.25 -8.88
N ASN A 50 5.57 12.91 -7.73
CA ASN A 50 5.06 14.25 -7.49
C ASN A 50 5.94 15.29 -8.20
N ARG A 51 5.51 15.74 -9.38
CA ARG A 51 6.25 16.71 -10.20
C ARG A 51 6.48 18.07 -9.53
N ASN A 52 5.62 18.47 -8.59
CA ASN A 52 5.77 19.76 -7.90
C ASN A 52 6.84 19.69 -6.81
N LEU A 53 7.02 18.53 -6.19
CA LEU A 53 8.02 18.28 -5.15
C LEU A 53 9.28 17.59 -5.69
N GLU A 54 9.27 17.20 -6.96
CA GLU A 54 10.31 16.39 -7.62
C GLU A 54 10.67 15.12 -6.82
N ALA A 55 9.67 14.49 -6.20
CA ALA A 55 9.85 13.40 -5.26
C ALA A 55 8.94 12.21 -5.57
N ASN A 56 9.43 11.00 -5.34
CA ASN A 56 8.59 9.81 -5.36
C ASN A 56 7.70 9.79 -4.11
N GLN A 57 6.45 9.41 -4.28
CA GLN A 57 5.48 9.34 -3.19
C GLN A 57 4.68 8.05 -3.24
N PHE A 58 4.30 7.59 -2.04
CA PHE A 58 3.29 6.58 -1.86
C PHE A 58 2.05 7.21 -1.23
N MET A 59 0.89 6.80 -1.72
CA MET A 59 -0.39 7.14 -1.13
C MET A 59 -1.10 5.88 -0.66
N VAL A 60 -1.74 5.95 0.51
CA VAL A 60 -2.58 4.90 1.03
C VAL A 60 -4.01 5.41 1.09
N PHE A 61 -4.90 4.76 0.36
CA PHE A 61 -6.34 4.95 0.48
C PHE A 61 -6.87 3.80 1.31
N TYR A 62 -7.46 4.11 2.47
CA TYR A 62 -7.97 3.11 3.41
C TYR A 62 -9.44 3.35 3.70
N ARG A 63 -10.22 2.28 3.82
CA ARG A 63 -11.60 2.31 4.33
C ARG A 63 -11.84 1.06 5.18
N GLY A 64 -12.31 1.25 6.41
CA GLY A 64 -12.73 0.13 7.27
C GLY A 64 -14.04 -0.50 6.79
N GLY A 65 -14.27 -1.77 7.09
CA GLY A 65 -15.41 -2.54 6.58
C GLY A 65 -16.79 -2.02 7.04
N MET A 66 -16.86 -1.39 8.22
CA MET A 66 -18.06 -0.70 8.71
C MET A 66 -18.04 0.82 8.49
N ASP A 67 -16.94 1.34 7.94
CA ASP A 67 -16.77 2.78 7.76
C ASP A 67 -17.18 3.20 6.34
N GLN A 68 -17.96 4.27 6.25
CA GLN A 68 -18.29 4.87 4.96
C GLN A 68 -17.23 5.86 4.50
N GLN A 69 -16.37 6.34 5.41
CA GLN A 69 -15.36 7.32 5.10
C GLN A 69 -14.06 6.66 4.62
N ALA A 70 -13.55 7.14 3.49
CA ALA A 70 -12.21 6.80 3.03
C ALA A 70 -11.20 7.79 3.61
N HIS A 71 -10.10 7.25 4.13
CA HIS A 71 -8.95 8.01 4.58
C HIS A 71 -7.85 7.97 3.52
N ARG A 72 -7.11 9.08 3.37
CA ARG A 72 -5.96 9.17 2.47
C ARG A 72 -4.74 9.61 3.25
N PHE A 73 -3.66 8.87 3.12
CA PHE A 73 -2.36 9.18 3.70
C PHE A 73 -1.30 9.25 2.61
N VAL A 74 -0.26 10.07 2.81
CA VAL A 74 0.80 10.30 1.82
C VAL A 74 2.14 10.32 2.52
N THR A 75 3.11 9.61 1.96
CA THR A 75 4.52 9.70 2.33
C THR A 75 5.39 9.85 1.07
N ASN A 76 6.62 10.28 1.26
CA ASN A 76 7.60 10.53 0.21
C ASN A 76 9.00 10.14 0.71
N ASP A 77 9.97 10.13 -0.20
CA ASP A 77 11.39 9.87 0.05
C ASP A 77 12.00 10.61 1.25
N SER A 78 11.53 11.82 1.57
CA SER A 78 11.99 12.58 2.74
C SER A 78 11.58 11.96 4.10
N ALA A 79 10.68 10.99 4.13
CA ALA A 79 10.25 10.23 5.31
C ALA A 79 10.64 8.76 5.15
N GLU A 80 11.96 8.51 5.17
CA GLU A 80 12.61 7.28 4.73
C GLU A 80 11.96 6.00 5.29
N GLY A 81 11.71 5.91 6.61
CA GLY A 81 11.12 4.72 7.22
C GLY A 81 9.72 4.38 6.70
N ASP A 82 8.84 5.38 6.66
CA ASP A 82 7.45 5.22 6.22
C ASP A 82 7.38 4.92 4.72
N TYR A 83 8.24 5.58 3.94
CA TYR A 83 8.38 5.37 2.51
C TYR A 83 8.86 3.96 2.20
N LEU A 84 9.92 3.49 2.87
CA LEU A 84 10.46 2.14 2.67
C LEU A 84 9.45 1.05 3.07
N LEU A 85 8.66 1.26 4.13
CA LEU A 85 7.59 0.33 4.52
C LEU A 85 6.56 0.18 3.40
N LEU A 86 6.07 1.30 2.85
CA LEU A 86 5.09 1.27 1.76
C LEU A 86 5.69 0.74 0.46
N GLN A 87 6.95 1.06 0.15
CA GLN A 87 7.64 0.48 -0.99
C GLN A 87 7.75 -1.05 -0.88
N ARG A 88 8.11 -1.58 0.28
CA ARG A 88 8.20 -3.02 0.51
C ARG A 88 6.83 -3.67 0.39
N LEU A 89 5.79 -3.08 0.98
CA LEU A 89 4.42 -3.58 0.85
C LEU A 89 3.95 -3.62 -0.60
N PHE A 90 4.18 -2.53 -1.34
CA PHE A 90 3.81 -2.41 -2.75
C PHE A 90 4.52 -3.48 -3.61
N ASN A 91 5.83 -3.64 -3.43
CA ASN A 91 6.61 -4.66 -4.14
C ASN A 91 6.17 -6.08 -3.78
N ALA A 92 5.92 -6.35 -2.49
CA ALA A 92 5.43 -7.66 -2.04
C ALA A 92 4.06 -7.97 -2.65
N ALA A 93 3.14 -7.00 -2.67
CA ALA A 93 1.85 -7.12 -3.32
C ALA A 93 2.01 -7.47 -4.81
N GLN A 94 2.80 -6.71 -5.57
CA GLN A 94 3.05 -7.00 -6.99
C GLN A 94 3.62 -8.39 -7.22
N ALA A 95 4.53 -8.84 -6.36
CA ALA A 95 5.13 -10.17 -6.46
C ALA A 95 4.09 -11.30 -6.32
N THR A 96 3.01 -11.11 -5.54
CA THR A 96 1.95 -12.13 -5.37
C THR A 96 1.21 -12.48 -6.67
N SER A 97 1.19 -11.57 -7.65
CA SER A 97 0.56 -11.79 -8.95
C SER A 97 1.39 -12.64 -9.91
N THR A 98 2.68 -12.82 -9.59
CA THR A 98 3.61 -13.49 -10.49
C THR A 98 3.52 -15.00 -10.31
N VAL A 99 2.54 -15.61 -10.97
CA VAL A 99 2.49 -17.06 -11.11
C VAL A 99 3.47 -17.47 -12.21
N PHE A 100 4.62 -18.00 -11.82
CA PHE A 100 5.54 -18.61 -12.77
C PHE A 100 5.03 -20.02 -13.13
N PRO A 101 4.85 -20.34 -14.41
CA PRO A 101 4.60 -21.73 -14.80
C PRO A 101 5.86 -22.54 -14.53
N PHE A 102 5.70 -23.64 -13.80
CA PHE A 102 6.64 -24.76 -13.81
C PHE A 102 6.04 -25.91 -14.62
#